data_AF-A0A931WWX7-F1
#
_entry.id   AF-A0A931WWX7-F1
#
_cell.length_a   1.000
_cell.length_b   1.000
_cell.length_c   1.000
_cell.angle_alpha   90.00
_cell.angle_beta   90.00
_cell.angle_gamma   90.00
#
_symmetry.space_group_name_H-M   'P 1'
#
loop_
_entity.id
_entity.type
_entity.pdbx_description
1 polymer ?
#
loop_
_entity_poly.entity_id
_entity_poly.type
_entity_poly.pdbx_seq_one_letter_code
_entity_poly.pdbx_strand_id
1 'polypeptide(L)'
;MTTPSAHLNIQITSVDPDPSREGQGGAPLILHTTRGDLRAAYHPSPAPHAGVVWVWGANGGLEGPADGLYARLADQLTAKGITSLRGSWTPWPASPSSRP
;
A
#
# COMPACT_ATOMS: atom_id res chain seq x y z
N MET A 1 -10.88 36.66 0.37
CA MET A 1 -10.85 35.21 0.69
C MET A 1 -9.58 34.63 0.09
N THR A 2 -8.56 34.38 0.91
CA THR A 2 -7.35 33.68 0.48
C THR A 2 -7.62 32.18 0.57
N THR A 3 -7.67 31.49 -0.57
CA THR A 3 -7.64 30.03 -0.61
C THR A 3 -6.38 29.58 0.12
N PRO A 4 -6.46 28.72 1.16
CA PRO A 4 -5.25 28.16 1.73
C PRO A 4 -4.52 27.38 0.62
N SER A 5 -3.30 27.79 0.29
CA SER A 5 -2.42 27.02 -0.57
C SER A 5 -2.28 25.63 0.04
N ALA A 6 -2.87 24.62 -0.59
CA ALA A 6 -2.73 23.26 -0.13
C ALA A 6 -1.26 22.87 -0.27
N HIS A 7 -0.54 22.76 0.86
CA HIS A 7 0.81 22.22 0.86
C HIS A 7 0.74 20.75 0.41
N LEU A 8 1.21 20.47 -0.81
CA LEU A 8 1.26 19.14 -1.42
C LEU A 8 2.45 18.32 -0.85
N ASN A 9 2.55 18.28 0.48
CA ASN A 9 3.58 17.51 1.18
C ASN A 9 2.92 16.35 1.92
N ILE A 10 3.57 15.19 1.89
CA ILE A 10 3.25 14.04 2.73
C ILE A 10 4.56 13.46 3.23
N GLN A 11 4.70 13.34 4.54
CA GLN A 11 5.89 12.76 5.18
C GLN A 11 5.48 11.55 6.00
N ILE A 12 6.28 10.48 5.92
CA ILE A 12 6.16 9.31 6.79
C ILE A 12 6.80 9.65 8.13
N THR A 13 6.08 9.46 9.22
CA THR A 13 6.54 9.72 10.59
C THR A 13 6.96 8.43 11.31
N SER A 14 6.29 7.32 11.03
CA SER A 14 6.64 5.99 11.54
C SER A 14 6.07 4.88 10.64
N VAL A 15 6.56 3.66 10.85
CA VAL A 15 6.14 2.46 10.13
C VAL A 15 5.93 1.34 11.15
N ASP A 16 4.74 0.74 11.13
CA ASP A 16 4.33 -0.32 12.05
C ASP A 16 3.75 -1.52 11.28
N PRO A 17 3.85 -2.75 11.81
CA PRO A 17 3.18 -3.92 11.22
C PRO A 17 1.65 -3.79 11.29
N ASP A 18 0.93 -4.30 10.27
CA ASP A 18 -0.53 -4.38 10.25
C ASP A 18 -1.01 -5.85 10.31
N PRO A 19 -1.10 -6.45 11.52
CA PRO A 19 -1.49 -7.85 11.66
C PRO A 19 -2.93 -8.13 11.18
N SER A 20 -3.77 -7.11 11.03
CA SER A 20 -5.15 -7.28 10.54
C SER A 20 -5.24 -7.70 9.07
N ARG A 21 -4.12 -7.65 8.34
CA ARG A 21 -4.04 -7.93 6.90
C ARG A 21 -3.05 -9.02 6.53
N GLU A 22 -2.67 -9.85 7.49
CA GLU A 22 -1.88 -11.05 7.21
C GLU A 22 -2.55 -11.93 6.15
N GLY A 23 -1.74 -12.60 5.33
CA GLY A 23 -2.21 -13.49 4.27
C GLY A 23 -2.57 -12.81 2.93
N GLN A 24 -2.52 -11.48 2.83
CA GLN A 24 -2.82 -10.72 1.59
C GLN A 24 -1.60 -10.54 0.64
N GLY A 25 -0.56 -11.36 0.84
CA GLY A 25 0.71 -11.30 0.12
C GLY A 25 1.61 -10.14 0.58
N GLY A 26 2.89 -10.45 0.81
CA GLY A 26 3.85 -9.49 1.38
C GLY A 26 3.63 -9.23 2.87
N ALA A 27 4.56 -8.52 3.50
CA ALA A 27 4.48 -8.09 4.89
C ALA A 27 3.53 -6.88 4.99
N PRO A 28 2.42 -6.98 5.75
CA PRO A 28 1.47 -5.87 5.88
C PRO A 28 2.02 -4.79 6.82
N LEU A 29 1.92 -3.53 6.41
CA LEU A 29 2.45 -2.36 7.11
C LEU A 29 1.40 -1.24 7.18
N ILE A 30 1.44 -0.47 8.26
CA ILE A 30 0.88 0.88 8.37
C ILE A 30 2.03 1.89 8.29
N LEU A 31 1.96 2.78 7.31
CA LEU A 31 2.82 3.95 7.19
C LEU A 31 2.06 5.14 7.80
N HIS A 32 2.48 5.57 8.98
CA HIS A 32 1.93 6.77 9.60
C HIS A 32 2.46 7.98 8.86
N THR A 33 1.56 8.87 8.40
CA THR A 33 1.96 10.06 7.66
C THR A 33 1.34 11.33 8.21
N THR A 34 1.94 12.47 7.89
CA THR A 34 1.38 13.81 8.15
C THR A 34 -0.02 14.06 7.58
N ARG A 35 -0.54 13.17 6.72
CA ARG A 35 -1.86 13.27 6.09
C ARG A 35 -2.77 12.07 6.39
N GLY A 36 -2.46 11.32 7.44
CA GLY A 36 -3.17 10.11 7.86
C GLY A 36 -2.42 8.84 7.49
N ASP A 37 -2.95 7.72 7.95
CA ASP A 37 -2.29 6.42 7.80
C ASP A 37 -2.48 5.88 6.39
N LEU A 38 -1.39 5.38 5.81
CA LEU A 38 -1.39 4.64 4.55
C LEU A 38 -1.08 3.18 4.83
N ARG A 39 -1.98 2.27 4.43
CA ARG A 39 -1.72 0.84 4.52
C ARG A 39 -0.98 0.34 3.28
N ALA A 40 -0.03 -0.55 3.49
CA ALA A 40 0.76 -1.13 2.43
C ALA A 40 1.08 -2.61 2.65
N ALA A 41 1.39 -3.31 1.56
CA ALA A 41 2.02 -4.62 1.57
C ALA A 41 3.44 -4.51 1.00
N TYR A 42 4.42 -4.96 1.76
CA TYR A 42 5.83 -4.86 1.43
C TYR A 42 6.43 -6.22 1.06
N HIS A 43 7.05 -6.30 -0.10
CA HIS A 43 7.71 -7.50 -0.61
C HIS A 43 9.22 -7.21 -0.75
N PRO A 44 10.02 -7.46 0.30
CA PRO A 44 11.45 -7.21 0.25
C PRO A 44 12.16 -8.21 -0.65
N SER A 45 12.99 -7.72 -1.57
CA SER A 45 13.99 -8.56 -2.21
C SER A 45 15.19 -8.76 -1.27
N PRO A 46 15.75 -9.98 -1.14
CA PRO A 46 16.92 -10.23 -0.29
C PRO A 46 18.21 -9.57 -0.82
N ALA A 47 18.27 -9.22 -2.09
CA ALA A 47 19.40 -8.53 -2.73
C ALA A 47 18.88 -7.39 -3.63
N PRO A 48 18.39 -6.29 -3.04
CA PRO A 48 17.66 -5.27 -3.78
C PRO A 48 18.60 -4.37 -4.60
N HIS A 49 18.26 -4.14 -5.87
CA HIS A 49 18.89 -3.13 -6.72
C HIS A 49 17.90 -2.11 -7.29
N ALA A 50 16.59 -2.37 -7.18
CA ALA A 50 15.54 -1.44 -7.60
C ALA A 50 14.28 -1.62 -6.74
N GLY A 51 13.37 -0.64 -6.82
CA GLY A 51 12.10 -0.62 -6.10
C GLY A 51 10.93 -0.24 -6.99
N VAL A 52 9.76 -0.82 -6.73
CA VAL A 52 8.49 -0.49 -7.40
C VAL A 52 7.46 -0.10 -6.36
N VAL A 53 6.81 1.05 -6.57
CA VAL A 53 5.64 1.46 -5.79
C VAL A 53 4.39 1.26 -6.63
N TRP A 54 3.47 0.45 -6.12
CA TRP A 54 2.21 0.14 -6.79
C TRP A 54 1.12 1.03 -6.19
N VAL A 55 0.62 1.95 -7.00
CA VAL A 55 -0.42 2.90 -6.61
C VAL A 55 -1.77 2.45 -7.18
N TRP A 56 -2.75 2.32 -6.32
CA TRP A 56 -4.09 1.88 -6.68
C TRP A 56 -5.00 3.02 -7.15
N GLY A 57 -5.98 2.68 -7.99
CA GLY A 57 -7.09 3.56 -8.35
C GLY A 57 -8.24 3.54 -7.33
N ALA A 58 -9.31 4.30 -7.62
CA ALA A 58 -10.40 4.66 -6.70
C ALA A 58 -11.18 3.50 -6.02
N ASN A 59 -11.03 2.25 -6.48
CA ASN A 59 -11.71 1.08 -5.90
C ASN A 59 -10.91 0.37 -4.78
N GLY A 60 -9.69 0.82 -4.48
CA GLY A 60 -8.92 0.42 -3.29
C GLY A 60 -8.55 -1.07 -3.19
N GLY A 61 -8.12 -1.49 -1.99
CA GLY A 61 -7.71 -2.86 -1.67
C GLY A 61 -6.20 -3.12 -1.79
N LEU A 62 -5.73 -4.22 -1.17
CA LEU A 62 -4.34 -4.71 -1.31
C LEU A 62 -4.21 -5.91 -2.24
N GLU A 63 -5.28 -6.52 -2.74
CA GLU A 63 -5.18 -7.76 -3.54
C GLU A 63 -4.64 -7.53 -4.95
N GLY A 64 -5.35 -6.79 -5.78
CA GLY A 64 -4.95 -6.28 -7.08
C GLY A 64 -6.17 -6.23 -7.98
N PRO A 65 -6.04 -5.75 -9.22
CA PRO A 65 -6.93 -6.21 -10.28
C PRO A 65 -6.75 -7.72 -10.49
N ALA A 66 -7.76 -8.37 -11.08
CA ALA A 66 -7.70 -9.75 -11.57
C ALA A 66 -7.15 -10.77 -10.54
N ASP A 67 -7.78 -10.87 -9.37
CA ASP A 67 -7.50 -11.87 -8.33
C ASP A 67 -6.02 -11.97 -7.91
N GLY A 68 -5.46 -10.85 -7.46
CA GLY A 68 -4.13 -10.86 -6.84
C GLY A 68 -2.96 -10.74 -7.81
N LEU A 69 -3.18 -10.25 -9.03
CA LEU A 69 -2.12 -10.12 -10.06
C LEU A 69 -0.88 -9.38 -9.53
N TYR A 70 -1.08 -8.29 -8.80
CA TYR A 70 0.04 -7.48 -8.28
C TYR A 70 0.78 -8.16 -7.13
N ALA A 71 0.11 -8.93 -6.27
CA ALA A 71 0.78 -9.76 -5.28
C ALA A 71 1.71 -10.76 -5.99
N ARG A 72 1.19 -11.50 -6.98
CA ARG A 72 1.95 -12.49 -7.75
C ARG A 72 3.13 -11.86 -8.49
N LEU A 73 2.94 -10.72 -9.14
CA LEU A 73 4.01 -10.00 -9.81
C LEU A 73 5.06 -9.46 -8.82
N ALA A 74 4.62 -8.90 -7.70
CA ALA A 74 5.51 -8.41 -6.65
C ALA A 74 6.40 -9.54 -6.13
N ASP A 75 5.83 -10.72 -5.87
CA ASP A 75 6.58 -11.91 -5.45
C ASP A 75 7.59 -12.35 -6.52
N GLN A 76 7.19 -12.40 -7.80
CA GLN A 76 8.12 -12.74 -8.89
C GLN A 76 9.26 -11.73 -9.06
N LEU A 77 9.01 -10.45 -8.78
CA LEU A 77 10.02 -9.40 -8.86
C LEU A 77 11.06 -9.48 -7.75
N THR A 78 10.69 -10.03 -6.57
CA THR A 78 11.67 -10.21 -5.47
C THR A 78 12.86 -11.07 -5.90
N ALA A 79 12.61 -12.13 -6.68
CA ALA A 79 13.62 -13.02 -7.24
C ALA A 79 14.52 -12.33 -8.28
N LYS A 80 14.08 -11.21 -8.84
CA LYS A 80 14.86 -10.39 -9.78
C LYS A 80 15.60 -9.24 -9.10
N GLY A 81 15.67 -9.18 -7.77
CA GLY A 81 16.34 -8.08 -7.07
C GLY A 81 15.49 -6.81 -6.94
N ILE A 82 14.17 -6.92 -7.14
CA ILE A 82 13.26 -5.75 -7.16
C ILE A 82 12.31 -5.83 -5.96
N THR A 83 12.42 -4.85 -5.07
CA THR A 83 11.54 -4.71 -3.89
C THR A 83 10.22 -4.03 -4.29
N SER A 84 9.09 -4.51 -3.76
CA SER A 84 7.77 -3.95 -4.09
C SER A 84 7.05 -3.40 -2.86
N LEU A 85 6.43 -2.22 -2.99
CA LEU A 85 5.54 -1.63 -2.00
C LEU A 85 4.17 -1.37 -2.63
N ARG A 86 3.14 -2.08 -2.18
CA ARG A 86 1.77 -1.94 -2.69
C ARG A 86 0.95 -1.13 -1.72
N GLY A 87 0.49 0.08 -2.08
CA GLY A 87 -0.19 1.00 -1.16
C GLY A 87 -1.68 1.18 -1.46
N SER A 88 -2.54 1.04 -0.46
CA SER A 88 -3.99 1.28 -0.60
C SER A 88 -4.39 2.59 0.08
N TRP A 89 -4.95 3.53 -0.69
CA TRP A 89 -5.66 4.68 -0.13
C TRP A 89 -7.12 4.31 0.06
N THR A 90 -7.50 3.85 1.25
CA THR A 90 -8.91 3.70 1.63
C THR A 90 -9.05 4.07 3.10
N PRO A 91 -9.83 5.11 3.45
CA PRO A 91 -10.08 5.43 4.85
C PRO A 91 -10.82 4.28 5.53
N TRP A 92 -10.44 3.97 6.78
CA TRP A 92 -11.05 2.91 7.59
C TRP A 92 -12.04 3.50 8.61
N PRO A 93 -13.16 2.82 8.93
CA PRO A 93 -13.60 1.55 8.39
C PRO A 93 -14.00 1.67 6.92
N ALA A 94 -13.58 0.69 6.12
CA ALA A 94 -14.24 0.47 4.83
C ALA A 94 -15.73 0.38 5.17
N SER A 95 -16.54 1.28 4.62
CA SER A 95 -17.98 1.26 4.87
C SER A 95 -18.46 -0.18 4.70
N PRO A 96 -19.24 -0.75 5.64
CA PRO A 96 -19.82 -2.05 5.41
C PRO A 96 -20.58 -1.93 4.10
N SER A 97 -20.09 -2.60 3.06
CA SER A 97 -20.77 -2.63 1.79
C SER A 97 -22.16 -3.17 2.07
N SER A 98 -23.17 -2.32 1.91
CA SER A 98 -24.54 -2.76 1.65
C SER A 98 -24.46 -3.65 0.41
N ARG A 99 -24.33 -4.97 0.61
CA ARG A 99 -24.66 -5.93 -0.44
C ARG A 99 -26.18 -6.08 -0.45
N PRO A 100 -26.78 -6.14 -1.66
CA PRO A 100 -28.21 -6.38 -1.82
C PRO A 100 -28.62 -7.75 -1.26
#